data_AF-A0A8B7Z968-F1
#
_entry.id   AF-A0A8B7Z968-F1
#
_cell.length_a   1.000
_cell.length_b   1.000
_cell.length_c   1.000
_cell.angle_alpha   90.00
_cell.angle_beta   90.00
_cell.angle_gamma   90.00
#
_symmetry.space_group_name_H-M   'P 1'
#
loop_
_entity.id
_entity.type
_entity.pdbx_description
1 polymer ?
#
loop_
_entity_poly.entity_id
_entity_poly.type
_entity_poly.pdbx_seq_one_letter_code
_entity_poly.pdbx_strand_id
1 'polypeptide(L)'
;MGFSDFFFYPDYYGLVKTFLVEMPEYYSTEPVHPDGFLGEVRTYCEAKWSDLYLVVLLAITWTILRYLLTLFVLKPTALSCNLTKGNVTKMAESSWRMFFYVISWSYVAYVVSQSEFDIFGDPPSIFKGWQPAMVVPPLIYWAYAIECSFYLHCFFATIFLDVWRSDSVMLVMHHVLTLSLIGFSYASRYHNVGILVLFCHDFCDICLEFSKINIYFKIRADGTFHGIHEFLANVGFVVFTSSWLVLRMYWFPLKVLYSILPSTAKIYYTDHLPFGMEFNIMLWLLFGMDIYWFSFIVIFLVRIVTGSMKELEDIREETDEEVLKIKKTKELEELQKKGGAETTEQVCNGVVDGTIKNGDGLKQRHPHPDENGKDSH
;
A
#
# COMPACT_ATOMS: atom_id res chain seq x y z
N MET A 1 33.97 -4.62 15.32
CA MET A 1 33.65 -3.88 14.08
C MET A 1 33.69 -2.40 14.39
N GLY A 2 34.44 -1.64 13.60
CA GLY A 2 34.48 -0.19 13.70
C GLY A 2 33.22 0.44 13.11
N PHE A 3 32.92 1.69 13.47
CA PHE A 3 31.79 2.45 12.89
C PHE A 3 31.89 2.58 11.35
N SER A 4 33.10 2.41 10.78
CA SER A 4 33.37 2.33 9.35
C SER A 4 32.89 1.04 8.68
N ASP A 5 32.70 -0.05 9.41
CA ASP A 5 32.30 -1.33 8.80
C ASP A 5 30.78 -1.38 8.56
N PHE A 6 30.03 -0.53 9.26
CA PHE A 6 28.56 -0.51 9.22
C PHE A 6 27.98 0.07 7.91
N PHE A 7 28.74 0.93 7.22
CA PHE A 7 28.27 1.70 6.05
C PHE A 7 28.95 1.34 4.73
N PHE A 8 29.94 0.44 4.71
CA PHE A 8 30.81 0.30 3.54
C PHE A 8 30.85 -1.09 2.90
N TYR A 9 30.23 -2.11 3.50
CA TYR A 9 30.15 -3.43 2.86
C TYR A 9 28.86 -4.19 3.24
N PRO A 10 28.16 -4.78 2.25
CA PRO A 10 28.39 -4.66 0.80
C PRO A 10 28.01 -3.26 0.28
N ASP A 11 28.57 -2.86 -0.87
CA ASP A 11 28.17 -1.66 -1.60
C ASP A 11 27.31 -2.00 -2.83
N TYR A 12 26.70 -0.99 -3.46
CA TYR A 12 25.86 -1.21 -4.65
C TYR A 12 26.64 -1.74 -5.85
N TYR A 13 27.92 -1.41 -5.97
CA TYR A 13 28.73 -1.91 -7.07
C TYR A 13 28.88 -3.43 -6.95
N GLY A 14 29.19 -3.93 -5.75
CA GLY A 14 29.21 -5.35 -5.42
C GLY A 14 27.87 -6.01 -5.69
N LEU A 15 26.77 -5.44 -5.17
CA LEU A 15 25.42 -5.94 -5.39
C LEU A 15 25.09 -6.09 -6.89
N VAL A 16 25.27 -5.01 -7.67
CA VAL A 16 24.92 -4.99 -9.09
C VAL A 16 25.82 -5.92 -9.89
N LYS A 17 27.12 -5.94 -9.61
CA LYS A 17 28.07 -6.85 -10.27
C LYS A 17 27.67 -8.31 -10.02
N THR A 18 27.43 -8.69 -8.77
CA THR A 18 27.01 -10.04 -8.42
C THR A 18 25.67 -10.40 -9.08
N PHE A 19 24.69 -9.51 -9.02
CA PHE A 19 23.39 -9.73 -9.65
C PHE A 19 23.46 -9.91 -11.17
N LEU A 20 24.18 -9.04 -11.89
CA LEU A 20 24.20 -9.06 -13.36
C LEU A 20 25.11 -10.15 -13.93
N VAL A 21 26.20 -10.50 -13.22
CA VAL A 21 27.23 -11.40 -13.75
C VAL A 21 27.06 -12.81 -13.21
N GLU A 22 26.87 -12.95 -11.89
CA GLU A 22 26.99 -14.25 -11.22
C GLU A 22 25.64 -14.98 -11.16
N MET A 23 24.53 -14.24 -11.08
CA MET A 23 23.18 -14.82 -10.99
C MET A 23 22.79 -15.65 -12.24
N PRO A 24 23.01 -15.18 -13.48
CA PRO A 24 22.75 -15.99 -14.68
C PRO A 24 23.63 -17.25 -14.77
N GLU A 25 24.91 -17.13 -14.40
CA GLU A 25 25.86 -18.26 -14.43
C GLU A 25 25.47 -19.32 -13.39
N TYR A 26 25.08 -18.89 -12.19
CA TYR A 26 24.63 -19.78 -11.13
C TYR A 26 23.41 -20.60 -11.53
N TYR A 27 22.33 -19.96 -12.02
CA TYR A 27 21.12 -20.69 -12.40
C TYR A 27 21.29 -21.54 -13.66
N SER A 28 22.27 -21.23 -14.52
CA SER A 28 22.61 -22.11 -15.63
C SER A 28 23.32 -23.41 -15.21
N THR A 29 23.88 -23.43 -14.01
CA THR A 29 24.72 -24.54 -13.50
C THR A 29 24.11 -25.26 -12.30
N GLU A 30 23.00 -24.79 -11.75
CA GLU A 30 22.33 -25.43 -10.63
C GLU A 30 21.72 -26.80 -11.02
N PRO A 31 21.91 -27.82 -10.18
CA PRO A 31 21.24 -29.09 -10.38
C PRO A 31 19.73 -28.91 -10.17
N VAL A 32 18.95 -29.14 -11.23
CA VAL A 32 17.49 -29.15 -11.15
C VAL A 32 17.05 -30.38 -10.35
N HIS A 33 16.14 -30.19 -9.39
CA HIS A 33 15.55 -31.30 -8.65
C HIS A 33 14.94 -32.34 -9.64
N PRO A 34 15.13 -33.66 -9.44
CA PRO A 34 14.68 -34.68 -10.40
C PRO A 34 13.19 -34.59 -10.78
N ASP A 35 12.35 -34.24 -9.80
CA ASP A 35 10.89 -34.05 -9.97
C ASP A 35 10.50 -32.58 -10.27
N GLY A 36 11.47 -31.74 -10.63
CA GLY A 36 11.30 -30.30 -10.87
C GLY A 36 10.82 -29.52 -9.64
N PHE A 37 10.22 -28.35 -9.89
CA PHE A 37 9.77 -27.40 -8.86
C PHE A 37 8.83 -28.03 -7.81
N LEU A 38 7.89 -28.88 -8.22
CA LEU A 38 6.96 -29.53 -7.29
C LEU A 38 7.66 -30.54 -6.36
N GLY A 39 8.70 -31.21 -6.86
CA GLY A 39 9.54 -32.08 -6.04
C GLY A 39 10.30 -31.30 -4.98
N GLU A 40 10.81 -30.14 -5.36
CA GLU A 40 11.48 -29.22 -4.45
C GLU A 40 10.51 -28.70 -3.38
N VAL A 41 9.27 -28.35 -3.75
CA VAL A 41 8.21 -27.95 -2.79
C VAL A 41 7.96 -29.07 -1.80
N ARG A 42 7.87 -30.31 -2.27
CA ARG A 42 7.63 -31.45 -1.38
C ARG A 42 8.81 -31.73 -0.43
N THR A 43 10.02 -31.40 -0.86
CA THR A 43 11.25 -31.73 -0.12
C THR A 43 11.61 -30.64 0.89
N TYR A 44 11.44 -29.37 0.54
CA TYR A 44 11.95 -28.24 1.31
C TYR A 44 10.87 -27.39 1.97
N CYS A 45 9.62 -27.40 1.47
CA CYS A 45 8.56 -26.59 2.05
C CYS A 45 7.84 -27.34 3.16
N GLU A 46 7.85 -26.75 4.36
CA GLU A 46 7.12 -27.24 5.50
C GLU A 46 6.14 -26.20 6.05
N ALA A 47 4.86 -26.44 5.85
CA ALA A 47 3.79 -25.64 6.43
C ALA A 47 2.73 -26.54 7.06
N LYS A 48 2.28 -26.19 8.27
CA LYS A 48 1.21 -26.91 8.96
C LYS A 48 -0.13 -26.24 8.66
N TRP A 49 -1.17 -27.04 8.46
CA TRP A 49 -2.54 -26.53 8.33
C TRP A 49 -2.97 -25.71 9.56
N SER A 50 -2.47 -26.04 10.75
CA SER A 50 -2.70 -25.25 11.97
C SER A 50 -2.22 -23.82 11.85
N ASP A 51 -1.09 -23.58 11.19
CA ASP A 51 -0.52 -22.24 11.01
C ASP A 51 -1.40 -21.42 10.06
N LEU A 52 -1.91 -22.04 8.99
CA LEU A 52 -2.84 -21.40 8.07
C LEU A 52 -4.16 -21.03 8.77
N TYR A 53 -4.74 -21.95 9.56
CA TYR A 53 -5.95 -21.67 10.33
C TYR A 53 -5.73 -20.54 11.35
N LEU A 54 -4.57 -20.50 12.00
CA LEU A 54 -4.21 -19.43 12.92
C LEU A 54 -4.15 -18.08 12.20
N VAL A 55 -3.46 -18.01 11.05
CA VAL A 55 -3.34 -16.77 10.26
C VAL A 55 -4.72 -16.25 9.83
N VAL A 56 -5.60 -17.13 9.33
CA VAL A 56 -6.96 -16.73 8.92
C VAL A 56 -7.79 -16.26 10.13
N LEU A 57 -7.72 -16.97 11.25
CA LEU A 57 -8.42 -16.57 12.48
C LEU A 57 -7.95 -15.21 13.00
N LEU A 58 -6.63 -14.98 12.99
CA LEU A 58 -6.04 -13.70 13.37
C LEU A 58 -6.44 -12.58 12.40
N ALA A 59 -6.49 -12.83 11.08
CA ALA A 59 -6.91 -11.85 10.09
C ALA A 59 -8.38 -11.40 10.28
N ILE A 60 -9.26 -12.34 10.59
CA ILE A 60 -10.66 -12.03 10.97
C ILE A 60 -10.67 -11.20 12.26
N THR A 61 -9.85 -11.59 13.24
CA THR A 61 -9.73 -10.88 14.52
C THR A 61 -9.25 -9.44 14.30
N TRP A 62 -8.25 -9.19 13.45
CA TRP A 62 -7.80 -7.85 13.08
C TRP A 62 -8.91 -7.02 12.46
N THR A 63 -9.73 -7.61 11.59
CA THR A 63 -10.88 -6.94 10.98
C THR A 63 -11.92 -6.51 12.02
N ILE A 64 -12.22 -7.38 12.99
CA ILE A 64 -13.13 -7.08 14.10
C ILE A 64 -12.52 -6.01 15.01
N LEU A 65 -11.26 -6.14 15.39
CA LEU A 65 -10.55 -5.17 16.23
C LEU A 65 -10.50 -3.79 15.58
N ARG A 66 -10.20 -3.71 14.27
CA ARG A 66 -10.25 -2.47 13.49
C ARG A 66 -11.62 -1.81 13.62
N TYR A 67 -12.68 -2.59 13.41
CA TYR A 67 -14.05 -2.09 13.47
C TYR A 67 -14.40 -1.56 14.87
N LEU A 68 -14.13 -2.35 15.91
CA LEU A 68 -14.40 -1.97 17.30
C LEU A 68 -13.60 -0.72 17.71
N LEU A 69 -12.30 -0.69 17.43
CA LEU A 69 -11.44 0.46 17.73
C LEU A 69 -11.91 1.71 16.99
N THR A 70 -12.30 1.57 15.72
CA THR A 70 -12.83 2.67 14.92
C THR A 70 -14.12 3.23 15.51
N LEU A 71 -15.05 2.37 15.93
CA LEU A 71 -16.34 2.81 16.47
C LEU A 71 -16.23 3.41 17.87
N PHE A 72 -15.50 2.75 18.77
CA PHE A 72 -15.51 3.12 20.19
C PHE A 72 -14.43 4.13 20.56
N VAL A 73 -13.34 4.22 19.80
CA VAL A 73 -12.19 5.07 20.16
C VAL A 73 -11.91 6.11 19.08
N LEU A 74 -11.63 5.69 17.84
CA LEU A 74 -11.07 6.60 16.83
C LEU A 74 -12.09 7.62 16.32
N LYS A 75 -13.30 7.19 15.94
CA LYS A 75 -14.37 8.12 15.50
C LYS A 75 -14.81 9.08 16.61
N PRO A 76 -15.09 8.63 17.85
CA PRO A 76 -15.42 9.56 18.94
C PRO A 76 -14.30 10.57 19.22
N THR A 77 -13.04 10.13 19.18
CA THR A 77 -11.88 11.02 19.37
C THR A 77 -11.80 12.06 18.24
N ALA A 78 -11.92 11.62 16.98
CA ALA A 78 -11.91 12.51 15.81
C ALA A 78 -13.03 13.56 15.87
N LEU A 79 -14.23 13.16 16.28
CA LEU A 79 -15.37 14.07 16.45
C LEU A 79 -15.18 15.03 17.63
N SER A 80 -14.63 14.55 18.75
CA SER A 80 -14.30 15.39 19.92
C SER A 80 -13.24 16.44 19.58
N CYS A 81 -12.33 16.11 18.66
CA CYS A 81 -11.36 17.04 18.09
C CYS A 81 -11.92 17.88 16.94
N ASN A 82 -13.24 17.94 16.73
CA ASN A 82 -13.91 18.76 15.70
C ASN A 82 -13.32 18.57 14.28
N LEU A 83 -12.98 17.33 13.88
CA LEU A 83 -12.49 17.05 12.53
C LEU A 83 -13.62 17.10 11.49
N THR A 84 -13.29 17.44 10.25
CA THR A 84 -14.23 17.39 9.13
C THR A 84 -14.69 15.94 8.89
N LYS A 85 -15.90 15.75 8.35
CA LYS A 85 -16.45 14.41 8.09
C LYS A 85 -15.53 13.54 7.21
N GLY A 86 -14.85 14.14 6.23
CA GLY A 86 -13.88 13.44 5.40
C GLY A 86 -12.65 12.99 6.19
N ASN A 87 -12.09 13.89 7.02
CA ASN A 87 -10.90 13.60 7.81
C ASN A 87 -11.15 12.60 8.94
N VAL A 88 -12.37 12.51 9.50
CA VAL A 88 -12.72 11.53 10.53
C VAL A 88 -12.43 10.10 10.06
N THR A 89 -12.85 9.74 8.84
CA THR A 89 -12.63 8.39 8.31
C THR A 89 -11.16 8.14 7.99
N LYS A 90 -10.51 9.10 7.32
CA LYS A 90 -9.09 8.99 6.95
C LYS A 90 -8.16 8.90 8.17
N MET A 91 -8.47 9.66 9.22
CA MET A 91 -7.76 9.64 10.49
C MET A 91 -7.91 8.30 11.20
N ALA A 92 -9.12 7.73 11.26
CA ALA A 92 -9.33 6.44 11.90
C ALA A 92 -8.60 5.31 11.14
N GLU A 93 -8.65 5.32 9.82
CA GLU A 93 -7.93 4.38 8.97
C GLU A 93 -6.41 4.46 9.22
N SER A 94 -5.85 5.67 9.22
CA SER A 94 -4.41 5.89 9.40
C SER A 94 -3.94 5.54 10.82
N SER A 95 -4.77 5.86 11.83
CA SER A 95 -4.46 5.54 13.23
C SER A 95 -4.46 4.03 13.50
N TRP A 96 -5.35 3.26 12.86
CA TRP A 96 -5.37 1.80 12.94
C TRP A 96 -4.06 1.19 12.43
N ARG A 97 -3.61 1.63 11.23
CA ARG A 97 -2.36 1.15 10.64
C ARG A 97 -1.15 1.56 11.47
N MET A 98 -1.07 2.83 11.89
CA MET A 98 0.02 3.30 12.74
C MET A 98 0.13 2.50 14.04
N PHE A 99 -1.00 2.24 14.71
CA PHE A 99 -1.03 1.43 15.93
C PHE A 99 -0.42 0.05 15.73
N PHE A 100 -0.81 -0.65 14.65
CA PHE A 100 -0.25 -1.95 14.33
C PHE A 100 1.24 -1.87 14.03
N TYR A 101 1.66 -0.99 13.11
CA TYR A 101 3.05 -0.94 12.66
C TYR A 101 4.02 -0.55 13.78
N VAL A 102 3.62 0.33 14.71
CA VAL A 102 4.46 0.67 15.89
C VAL A 102 4.74 -0.57 16.73
N ILE A 103 3.71 -1.36 17.04
CA ILE A 103 3.86 -2.56 17.87
C ILE A 103 4.64 -3.63 17.10
N SER A 104 4.26 -3.88 15.85
CA SER A 104 4.83 -4.96 15.06
C SER A 104 6.30 -4.71 14.70
N TRP A 105 6.64 -3.51 14.22
CA TRP A 105 8.03 -3.16 13.93
C TRP A 105 8.90 -3.18 15.18
N SER A 106 8.38 -2.72 16.34
CA SER A 106 9.12 -2.81 17.60
C SER A 106 9.42 -4.27 17.98
N TYR A 107 8.46 -5.17 17.75
CA TYR A 107 8.65 -6.60 17.97
C TYR A 107 9.66 -7.21 16.98
N VAL A 108 9.58 -6.87 15.70
CA VAL A 108 10.54 -7.31 14.67
C VAL A 108 11.95 -6.78 14.97
N ALA A 109 12.09 -5.52 15.37
CA ALA A 109 13.37 -4.94 15.78
C ALA A 109 13.95 -5.67 17.00
N TYR A 110 13.11 -6.03 17.97
CA TYR A 110 13.52 -6.90 19.07
C TYR A 110 13.98 -8.27 18.57
N VAL A 111 13.25 -8.93 17.67
CA VAL A 111 13.63 -10.22 17.07
C VAL A 111 14.99 -10.13 16.36
N VAL A 112 15.23 -9.08 15.58
CA VAL A 112 16.54 -8.83 14.94
C VAL A 112 17.64 -8.71 16.00
N SER A 113 17.40 -7.98 17.10
CA SER A 113 18.37 -7.83 18.18
C SER A 113 18.67 -9.13 18.97
N GLN A 114 17.75 -10.09 18.93
CA GLN A 114 17.88 -11.39 19.60
C GLN A 114 18.34 -12.50 18.64
N SER A 115 18.65 -12.17 17.39
CA SER A 115 19.10 -13.16 16.41
C SER A 115 20.43 -13.77 16.84
N GLU A 116 20.55 -15.10 16.71
CA GLU A 116 21.76 -15.83 17.11
C GLU A 116 22.98 -15.41 16.28
N PHE A 117 22.76 -15.11 15.00
CA PHE A 117 23.76 -14.58 14.09
C PHE A 117 23.55 -13.08 13.87
N ASP A 118 24.64 -12.38 13.56
CA ASP A 118 24.60 -10.97 13.20
C ASP A 118 24.04 -10.77 11.79
N ILE A 119 22.75 -11.03 11.63
CA ILE A 119 22.05 -10.96 10.33
C ILE A 119 21.98 -9.53 9.77
N PHE A 120 22.22 -8.51 10.60
CA PHE A 120 22.19 -7.11 10.17
C PHE A 120 23.61 -6.58 9.87
N GLY A 121 24.59 -6.85 10.73
CA GLY A 121 25.97 -6.43 10.56
C GLY A 121 26.76 -7.29 9.55
N ASP A 122 26.46 -8.58 9.47
CA ASP A 122 27.00 -9.55 8.50
C ASP A 122 25.85 -10.21 7.74
N PRO A 123 25.26 -9.54 6.74
CA PRO A 123 24.03 -9.99 6.09
C PRO A 123 24.07 -11.40 5.49
N PRO A 124 25.16 -11.87 4.86
CA PRO A 124 25.25 -13.25 4.40
C PRO A 124 25.08 -14.31 5.51
N SER A 125 25.31 -13.94 6.78
CA SER A 125 25.16 -14.84 7.92
C SER A 125 23.73 -15.34 8.17
N ILE A 126 22.73 -14.78 7.46
CA ILE A 126 21.33 -15.22 7.51
C ILE A 126 21.15 -16.72 7.23
N PHE A 127 22.10 -17.34 6.50
CA PHE A 127 22.08 -18.75 6.12
C PHE A 127 22.93 -19.64 7.04
N LYS A 128 23.62 -19.08 8.04
CA LYS A 128 24.32 -19.90 9.04
C LYS A 128 23.30 -20.80 9.74
N GLY A 129 23.60 -22.09 9.78
CA GLY A 129 22.71 -23.08 10.41
C GLY A 129 21.38 -23.31 9.69
N TRP A 130 21.18 -22.74 8.50
CA TRP A 130 20.00 -23.06 7.69
C TRP A 130 20.04 -24.54 7.32
N GLN A 131 18.92 -25.23 7.54
CA GLN A 131 18.72 -26.61 7.14
C GLN A 131 17.25 -26.81 6.74
N PRO A 132 16.96 -27.72 5.79
CA PRO A 132 15.59 -28.13 5.52
C PRO A 132 14.91 -28.60 6.80
N ALA A 133 13.62 -28.31 6.94
CA ALA A 133 12.82 -28.72 8.10
C ALA A 133 13.28 -28.18 9.48
N MET A 134 14.21 -27.20 9.53
CA MET A 134 14.62 -26.62 10.81
C MET A 134 13.43 -25.99 11.55
N VAL A 135 13.45 -26.08 12.86
CA VAL A 135 12.40 -25.50 13.71
C VAL A 135 12.46 -23.98 13.62
N VAL A 136 11.34 -23.34 13.31
CA VAL A 136 11.24 -21.88 13.34
C VAL A 136 11.29 -21.40 14.80
N PRO A 137 12.21 -20.50 15.17
CA PRO A 137 12.28 -19.98 16.53
C PRO A 137 10.95 -19.34 16.97
N PRO A 138 10.50 -19.51 18.23
CA PRO A 138 9.19 -19.03 18.68
C PRO A 138 8.94 -17.53 18.47
N LEU A 139 9.98 -16.70 18.64
CA LEU A 139 9.87 -15.26 18.44
C LEU A 139 9.56 -14.93 16.96
N ILE A 140 10.24 -15.61 16.04
CA ILE A 140 10.07 -15.46 14.60
C ILE A 140 8.71 -16.04 14.16
N TYR A 141 8.30 -17.17 14.72
CA TYR A 141 6.99 -17.77 14.46
C TYR A 141 5.85 -16.78 14.72
N TRP A 142 5.86 -16.12 15.89
CA TRP A 142 4.84 -15.13 16.21
C TRP A 142 4.94 -13.86 15.37
N ALA A 143 6.15 -13.41 15.00
CA ALA A 143 6.32 -12.28 14.08
C ALA A 143 5.63 -12.57 12.75
N TYR A 144 5.90 -13.76 12.20
CA TYR A 144 5.30 -14.23 10.96
C TYR A 144 3.78 -14.39 11.03
N ALA A 145 3.26 -14.99 12.10
CA ALA A 145 1.82 -15.20 12.25
C ALA A 145 1.08 -13.85 12.35
N ILE A 146 1.61 -12.89 13.12
CA ILE A 146 1.03 -11.56 13.29
C ILE A 146 1.10 -10.77 11.98
N GLU A 147 2.26 -10.72 11.34
CA GLU A 147 2.43 -9.97 10.08
C GLU A 147 1.61 -10.55 8.94
N CYS A 148 1.68 -11.86 8.72
CA CYS A 148 0.92 -12.52 7.64
C CYS A 148 -0.58 -12.29 7.82
N SER A 149 -1.09 -12.41 9.05
CA SER A 149 -2.51 -12.21 9.32
C SER A 149 -2.95 -10.75 9.18
N PHE A 150 -2.10 -9.79 9.55
CA PHE A 150 -2.39 -8.38 9.36
C PHE A 150 -2.33 -7.98 7.88
N TYR A 151 -1.35 -8.46 7.12
CA TYR A 151 -1.27 -8.24 5.68
C TYR A 151 -2.45 -8.87 4.95
N LEU A 152 -2.94 -10.03 5.40
CA LEU A 152 -4.16 -10.63 4.87
C LEU A 152 -5.40 -9.78 5.17
N HIS A 153 -5.47 -9.20 6.37
CA HIS A 153 -6.48 -8.20 6.71
C HIS A 153 -6.37 -6.95 5.81
N CYS A 154 -5.18 -6.40 5.59
CA CYS A 154 -4.95 -5.23 4.75
C CYS A 154 -5.29 -5.49 3.28
N PHE A 155 -5.00 -6.69 2.77
CA PHE A 155 -5.43 -7.11 1.43
C PHE A 155 -6.96 -7.08 1.30
N PHE A 156 -7.67 -7.72 2.24
CA PHE A 156 -9.12 -7.69 2.29
C PHE A 156 -9.66 -6.26 2.43
N ALA A 157 -9.07 -5.48 3.33
CA ALA A 157 -9.48 -4.10 3.57
C ALA A 157 -9.29 -3.22 2.34
N THR A 158 -8.16 -3.33 1.63
CA THR A 158 -7.90 -2.56 0.41
C THR A 158 -8.96 -2.82 -0.65
N ILE A 159 -9.41 -4.07 -0.81
CA ILE A 159 -10.39 -4.43 -1.82
C ILE A 159 -11.80 -3.98 -1.42
N PHE A 160 -12.19 -4.18 -0.16
CA PHE A 160 -13.60 -4.11 0.24
C PHE A 160 -13.97 -2.97 1.21
N LEU A 161 -13.01 -2.44 1.96
CA LEU A 161 -13.25 -1.49 3.05
C LEU A 161 -12.66 -0.10 2.78
N ASP A 162 -11.48 -0.04 2.19
CA ASP A 162 -10.72 1.18 2.01
C ASP A 162 -11.11 1.90 0.71
N VAL A 163 -10.90 3.22 0.71
CA VAL A 163 -11.15 4.03 -0.48
C VAL A 163 -10.04 3.76 -1.50
N TRP A 164 -10.45 3.41 -2.72
CA TRP A 164 -9.52 3.20 -3.83
C TRP A 164 -8.91 4.53 -4.28
N ARG A 165 -7.59 4.50 -4.47
CA ARG A 165 -6.77 5.61 -4.97
C ARG A 165 -6.01 5.17 -6.22
N SER A 166 -5.36 6.10 -6.91
CA SER A 166 -4.57 5.84 -8.13
C SER A 166 -3.53 4.71 -8.01
N ASP A 167 -3.02 4.41 -6.81
CA ASP A 167 -2.06 3.34 -6.55
C ASP A 167 -2.67 2.06 -5.95
N SER A 168 -4.00 1.98 -5.77
CA SER A 168 -4.65 0.83 -5.12
C SER A 168 -4.38 -0.50 -5.83
N VAL A 169 -4.32 -0.52 -7.17
CA VAL A 169 -3.96 -1.75 -7.92
C VAL A 169 -2.53 -2.20 -7.58
N MET A 170 -1.60 -1.24 -7.50
CA MET A 170 -0.22 -1.52 -7.12
C MET A 170 -0.14 -2.05 -5.68
N LEU A 171 -0.94 -1.49 -4.76
CA LEU A 171 -1.03 -1.94 -3.37
C LEU A 171 -1.61 -3.36 -3.24
N VAL A 172 -2.63 -3.71 -4.04
CA VAL A 172 -3.19 -5.07 -4.09
C VAL A 172 -2.14 -6.06 -4.60
N MET A 173 -1.43 -5.72 -5.69
CA MET A 173 -0.33 -6.55 -6.22
C MET A 173 0.80 -6.72 -5.20
N HIS A 174 1.12 -5.66 -4.45
CA HIS A 174 2.07 -5.71 -3.36
C HIS A 174 1.64 -6.63 -2.23
N HIS A 175 0.37 -6.60 -1.82
CA HIS A 175 -0.15 -7.52 -0.80
C HIS A 175 -0.09 -8.98 -1.26
N VAL A 176 -0.39 -9.26 -2.54
CA VAL A 176 -0.21 -10.63 -3.10
C VAL A 176 1.26 -11.04 -3.04
N LEU A 177 2.18 -10.16 -3.44
CA LEU A 177 3.62 -10.43 -3.44
C LEU A 177 4.15 -10.64 -2.02
N THR A 178 3.79 -9.77 -1.07
CA THR A 178 4.26 -9.83 0.32
C THR A 178 3.69 -11.01 1.09
N LEU A 179 2.41 -11.34 0.93
CA LEU A 179 1.84 -12.58 1.50
C LEU A 179 2.53 -13.83 0.93
N SER A 180 2.86 -13.80 -0.37
CA SER A 180 3.64 -14.87 -1.00
C SER A 180 5.07 -14.94 -0.44
N LEU A 181 5.76 -13.81 -0.27
CA LEU A 181 7.10 -13.75 0.33
C LEU A 181 7.11 -14.26 1.78
N ILE A 182 6.15 -13.85 2.60
CA ILE A 182 6.02 -14.30 4.00
C ILE A 182 5.71 -15.80 4.03
N GLY A 183 4.71 -16.27 3.28
CA GLY A 183 4.34 -17.69 3.24
C GLY A 183 5.48 -18.57 2.73
N PHE A 184 6.15 -18.15 1.65
CA PHE A 184 7.23 -18.91 1.05
C PHE A 184 8.48 -18.94 1.93
N SER A 185 8.90 -17.80 2.47
CA SER A 185 10.05 -17.74 3.38
C SER A 185 9.82 -18.52 4.67
N TYR A 186 8.58 -18.57 5.17
CA TYR A 186 8.23 -19.45 6.28
C TYR A 186 8.37 -20.93 5.89
N ALA A 187 7.77 -21.32 4.76
CA ALA A 187 7.74 -22.70 4.30
C ALA A 187 9.15 -23.24 3.99
N SER A 188 10.00 -22.48 3.29
CA SER A 188 11.37 -22.85 2.93
C SER A 188 12.40 -22.56 4.04
N ARG A 189 11.95 -22.07 5.19
CA ARG A 189 12.78 -21.69 6.34
C ARG A 189 13.76 -20.54 6.07
N TYR A 190 13.48 -19.67 5.09
CA TYR A 190 14.15 -18.36 4.89
C TYR A 190 13.67 -17.27 5.84
N HIS A 191 13.31 -17.66 7.06
CA HIS A 191 12.62 -16.79 8.00
C HIS A 191 13.49 -15.61 8.46
N ASN A 192 14.81 -15.78 8.56
CA ASN A 192 15.74 -14.68 8.85
C ASN A 192 15.75 -13.62 7.73
N VAL A 193 15.61 -14.04 6.46
CA VAL A 193 15.49 -13.10 5.33
C VAL A 193 14.22 -12.27 5.51
N GLY A 194 13.09 -12.92 5.74
CA GLY A 194 11.82 -12.20 5.85
C GLY A 194 11.72 -11.31 7.09
N ILE A 195 12.36 -11.67 8.22
CA ILE A 195 12.48 -10.75 9.37
C ILE A 195 13.23 -9.47 8.99
N LEU A 196 14.31 -9.55 8.22
CA LEU A 196 15.02 -8.36 7.73
C LEU A 196 14.20 -7.57 6.71
N VAL A 197 13.41 -8.25 5.86
CA VAL A 197 12.45 -7.58 4.96
C VAL A 197 11.47 -6.76 5.79
N LEU A 198 10.76 -7.36 6.75
CA LEU A 198 9.80 -6.68 7.63
C LEU A 198 10.45 -5.50 8.36
N PHE A 199 11.65 -5.70 8.92
CA PHE A 199 12.40 -4.66 9.60
C PHE A 199 12.67 -3.43 8.72
N CYS A 200 13.04 -3.64 7.45
CA CYS A 200 13.35 -2.54 6.52
C CYS A 200 12.10 -1.83 5.97
N HIS A 201 10.94 -2.48 5.96
CA HIS A 201 9.76 -1.92 5.29
C HIS A 201 8.81 -1.20 6.25
N ASP A 202 8.49 -1.80 7.41
CA ASP A 202 7.32 -1.38 8.20
C ASP A 202 7.54 -0.06 8.95
N PHE A 203 8.80 0.29 9.25
CA PHE A 203 9.11 1.56 9.92
C PHE A 203 8.70 2.79 9.09
N CYS A 204 8.84 2.72 7.76
CA CYS A 204 8.43 3.80 6.88
C CYS A 204 6.92 4.07 7.01
N ASP A 205 6.12 3.03 7.19
CA ASP A 205 4.67 3.16 7.28
C ASP A 205 4.23 3.80 8.61
N ILE A 206 4.97 3.60 9.70
CA ILE A 206 4.78 4.37 10.94
C ILE A 206 4.91 5.87 10.68
N CYS A 207 5.98 6.28 10.00
CA CYS A 207 6.27 7.69 9.72
C CYS A 207 5.22 8.30 8.77
N LEU A 208 4.81 7.53 7.77
CA LEU A 208 3.79 7.93 6.80
C LEU A 208 2.43 8.15 7.47
N GLU A 209 1.96 7.18 8.26
CA GLU A 209 0.66 7.28 8.92
C GLU A 209 0.67 8.38 10.00
N PHE A 210 1.78 8.56 10.72
CA PHE A 210 1.94 9.68 11.65
C PHE A 210 1.81 11.04 10.95
N SER A 211 2.43 11.19 9.79
CA SER A 211 2.37 12.43 8.99
C SER A 211 0.94 12.70 8.53
N LYS A 212 0.26 11.68 7.98
CA LYS A 212 -1.14 11.77 7.54
C LYS A 212 -2.08 12.19 8.67
N ILE A 213 -1.97 11.55 9.84
CA ILE A 213 -2.77 11.90 11.01
C ILE A 213 -2.59 13.38 11.34
N ASN A 214 -1.36 13.88 11.41
CA ASN A 214 -1.11 15.29 11.69
C ASN A 214 -1.67 16.23 10.61
N ILE A 215 -1.59 15.87 9.32
CA ILE A 215 -2.24 16.63 8.23
C ILE A 215 -3.75 16.73 8.47
N TYR A 216 -4.41 15.63 8.83
CA TYR A 216 -5.85 15.64 9.10
C TYR A 216 -6.24 16.51 10.30
N PHE A 217 -5.32 16.67 11.26
CA PHE A 217 -5.51 17.52 12.42
C PHE A 217 -5.08 18.99 12.21
N LYS A 218 -4.56 19.36 11.02
CA LYS A 218 -4.12 20.73 10.71
C LYS A 218 -5.26 21.75 10.75
N ILE A 219 -6.40 21.40 10.18
CA ILE A 219 -7.59 22.27 10.06
C ILE A 219 -8.81 21.56 10.64
N ARG A 220 -9.54 22.25 11.52
CA ARG A 220 -10.79 21.77 12.13
C ARG A 220 -12.01 22.14 11.28
N ALA A 221 -13.16 21.56 11.60
CA ALA A 221 -14.41 21.80 10.89
C ALA A 221 -14.92 23.25 11.02
N ASP A 222 -14.50 23.98 12.05
CA ASP A 222 -14.79 25.41 12.23
C ASP A 222 -13.79 26.34 11.50
N GLY A 223 -12.83 25.78 10.76
CA GLY A 223 -11.79 26.53 10.07
C GLY A 223 -10.60 26.93 10.94
N THR A 224 -10.55 26.50 12.21
CA THR A 224 -9.41 26.79 13.08
C THR A 224 -8.15 26.03 12.63
N PHE A 225 -7.03 26.74 12.61
CA PHE A 225 -5.74 26.24 12.18
C PHE A 225 -4.84 25.91 13.37
N HIS A 226 -4.24 24.72 13.37
CA HIS A 226 -3.34 24.24 14.41
C HIS A 226 -1.92 24.06 13.89
N GLY A 227 -1.08 25.09 14.02
CA GLY A 227 0.30 25.08 13.52
C GLY A 227 1.21 23.99 14.11
N ILE A 228 0.91 23.49 15.31
CA ILE A 228 1.66 22.34 15.88
C ILE A 228 1.52 21.08 15.03
N HIS A 229 0.32 20.83 14.48
CA HIS A 229 0.08 19.66 13.64
C HIS A 229 0.71 19.83 12.26
N GLU A 230 0.75 21.05 11.72
CA GLU A 230 1.53 21.33 10.52
C GLU A 230 3.03 21.06 10.75
N PHE A 231 3.59 21.56 11.85
CA PHE A 231 4.99 21.30 12.21
C PHE A 231 5.28 19.81 12.35
N LEU A 232 4.44 19.06 13.07
CA LEU A 232 4.59 17.62 13.24
C LEU A 232 4.42 16.84 11.92
N ALA A 233 3.51 17.26 11.04
CA ALA A 233 3.36 16.69 9.71
C ALA A 233 4.63 16.91 8.85
N ASN A 234 5.20 18.12 8.88
CA ASN A 234 6.45 18.43 8.18
C ASN A 234 7.62 17.59 8.70
N VAL A 235 7.80 17.51 10.03
CA VAL A 235 8.82 16.66 10.65
C VAL A 235 8.61 15.19 10.28
N GLY A 236 7.37 14.71 10.41
CA GLY A 236 7.01 13.34 10.05
C GLY A 236 7.32 13.03 8.59
N PHE A 237 7.03 13.94 7.67
CA PHE A 237 7.30 13.77 6.25
C PHE A 237 8.80 13.71 5.94
N VAL A 238 9.61 14.54 6.60
CA VAL A 238 11.08 14.51 6.49
C VAL A 238 11.64 13.19 7.01
N VAL A 239 11.15 12.73 8.17
CA VAL A 239 11.56 11.44 8.76
C VAL A 239 11.14 10.28 7.85
N PHE A 240 9.91 10.28 7.34
CA PHE A 240 9.39 9.31 6.38
C PHE A 240 10.26 9.22 5.12
N THR A 241 10.58 10.36 4.53
CA THR A 241 11.38 10.40 3.30
C THR A 241 12.80 9.90 3.55
N SER A 242 13.39 10.31 4.68
CA SER A 242 14.73 9.87 5.08
C SER A 242 14.76 8.38 5.39
N SER A 243 13.75 7.86 6.08
CA SER A 243 13.64 6.42 6.39
C SER A 243 13.40 5.60 5.13
N TRP A 244 12.62 6.08 4.16
CA TRP A 244 12.44 5.38 2.89
C TRP A 244 13.76 5.22 2.14
N LEU A 245 14.54 6.30 2.07
CA LEU A 245 15.86 6.28 1.44
C LEU A 245 16.82 5.33 2.17
N VAL A 246 16.89 5.40 3.50
CA VAL A 246 17.85 4.59 4.27
C VAL A 246 17.42 3.12 4.33
N LEU A 247 16.16 2.84 4.67
CA LEU A 247 15.71 1.47 4.95
C LEU A 247 15.39 0.70 3.66
N ARG A 248 14.62 1.29 2.74
CA ARG A 248 14.13 0.59 1.55
C ARG A 248 15.03 0.76 0.34
N MET A 249 15.59 1.96 0.13
CA MET A 249 16.52 2.15 -0.98
C MET A 249 17.90 1.62 -0.62
N TYR A 250 18.47 1.93 0.54
CA TYR A 250 19.86 1.58 0.88
C TYR A 250 20.00 0.24 1.59
N TRP A 251 19.42 0.06 2.78
CA TRP A 251 19.60 -1.15 3.57
C TRP A 251 18.93 -2.38 2.97
N PHE A 252 17.70 -2.30 2.45
CA PHE A 252 17.05 -3.47 1.89
C PHE A 252 17.87 -4.13 0.75
N PRO A 253 18.39 -3.40 -0.25
CA PRO A 253 19.28 -4.01 -1.25
C PRO A 253 20.57 -4.57 -0.67
N LEU A 254 21.22 -3.87 0.25
CA LEU A 254 22.54 -4.26 0.76
C LEU A 254 22.48 -5.31 1.88
N LYS A 255 21.37 -5.41 2.60
CA LYS A 255 21.18 -6.32 3.73
C LYS A 255 20.32 -7.53 3.36
N VAL A 256 19.43 -7.41 2.36
CA VAL A 256 18.54 -8.50 1.95
C VAL A 256 18.86 -8.99 0.55
N LEU A 257 18.78 -8.13 -0.47
CA LEU A 257 19.03 -8.57 -1.86
C LEU A 257 20.45 -9.08 -2.04
N TYR A 258 21.42 -8.43 -1.41
CA TYR A 258 22.80 -8.92 -1.43
C TYR A 258 22.92 -10.30 -0.82
N SER A 259 22.36 -10.52 0.37
CA SER A 259 22.55 -11.76 1.14
C SER A 259 22.04 -13.01 0.42
N ILE A 260 20.90 -12.87 -0.27
CA ILE A 260 20.23 -13.97 -0.97
C ILE A 260 20.82 -14.26 -2.36
N LEU A 261 21.82 -13.50 -2.81
CA LEU A 261 22.52 -13.84 -4.04
C LEU A 261 23.29 -15.15 -3.85
N PRO A 262 23.44 -15.96 -4.90
CA PRO A 262 24.04 -17.27 -4.75
C PRO A 262 25.48 -17.26 -4.23
N SER A 263 26.31 -16.34 -4.70
CA SER A 263 27.72 -16.25 -4.30
C SER A 263 27.92 -15.79 -2.85
N THR A 264 27.03 -14.94 -2.36
CA THR A 264 27.04 -14.44 -0.99
C THR A 264 26.46 -15.48 -0.03
N ALA A 265 25.37 -16.15 -0.42
CA ALA A 265 24.81 -17.26 0.35
C ALA A 265 25.89 -18.36 0.58
N LYS A 266 26.69 -18.63 -0.46
CA LYS A 266 27.82 -19.57 -0.43
C LYS A 266 28.95 -19.22 0.53
N ILE A 267 28.99 -18.01 1.10
CA ILE A 267 29.94 -17.67 2.17
C ILE A 267 29.69 -18.53 3.42
N TYR A 268 28.42 -18.83 3.72
CA TYR A 268 28.04 -19.55 4.94
C TYR A 268 27.21 -20.82 4.69
N TYR A 269 26.75 -21.06 3.46
CA TYR A 269 25.99 -22.25 3.10
C TYR A 269 26.36 -22.73 1.69
N THR A 270 27.06 -23.86 1.60
CA THR A 270 27.67 -24.35 0.35
C THR A 270 26.80 -25.33 -0.42
N ASP A 271 25.74 -25.84 0.21
CA ASP A 271 24.84 -26.83 -0.38
C ASP A 271 23.79 -26.14 -1.27
N HIS A 272 22.91 -26.93 -1.89
CA HIS A 272 21.86 -26.41 -2.76
C HIS A 272 20.84 -25.59 -1.95
N LEU A 273 20.55 -24.38 -2.42
CA LEU A 273 19.64 -23.43 -1.81
C LEU A 273 18.30 -23.47 -2.56
N PRO A 274 17.25 -24.09 -2.01
CA PRO A 274 16.03 -24.34 -2.76
C PRO A 274 15.31 -23.03 -3.13
N PHE A 275 14.77 -22.96 -4.33
CA PHE A 275 14.01 -21.81 -4.83
C PHE A 275 14.75 -20.48 -4.80
N GLY A 276 16.08 -20.52 -4.90
CA GLY A 276 16.89 -19.31 -4.90
C GLY A 276 16.39 -18.32 -5.95
N MET A 277 16.03 -18.80 -7.16
CA MET A 277 15.64 -17.94 -8.28
C MET A 277 14.29 -17.28 -8.04
N GLU A 278 13.28 -18.06 -7.68
CA GLU A 278 11.91 -17.62 -7.46
C GLU A 278 11.86 -16.61 -6.32
N PHE A 279 12.54 -16.92 -5.22
CA PHE A 279 12.60 -16.03 -4.07
C PHE A 279 13.35 -14.73 -4.37
N ASN A 280 14.47 -14.81 -5.11
CA ASN A 280 15.18 -13.62 -5.60
C ASN A 280 14.27 -12.76 -6.49
N ILE A 281 13.58 -13.35 -7.47
CA ILE A 281 12.66 -12.61 -8.36
C ILE A 281 11.60 -11.89 -7.54
N MET A 282 10.99 -12.54 -6.55
CA MET A 282 9.98 -11.91 -5.70
C MET A 282 10.54 -10.73 -4.90
N LEU A 283 11.76 -10.83 -4.36
CA LEU A 283 12.42 -9.73 -3.65
C LEU A 283 12.81 -8.57 -4.57
N TRP A 284 13.28 -8.86 -5.79
CA TRP A 284 13.57 -7.84 -6.80
C TRP A 284 12.31 -7.15 -7.30
N LEU A 285 11.20 -7.88 -7.45
CA LEU A 285 9.89 -7.30 -7.72
C LEU A 285 9.48 -6.35 -6.60
N LEU A 286 9.65 -6.75 -5.33
CA LEU A 286 9.36 -5.90 -4.17
C LEU A 286 10.18 -4.60 -4.23
N PHE A 287 11.48 -4.70 -4.49
CA PHE A 287 12.35 -3.53 -4.66
C PHE A 287 11.89 -2.62 -5.81
N GLY A 288 11.44 -3.20 -6.93
CA GLY A 288 10.85 -2.45 -8.04
C GLY A 288 9.60 -1.65 -7.64
N MET A 289 8.75 -2.23 -6.78
CA MET A 289 7.62 -1.50 -6.20
C MET A 289 8.09 -0.36 -5.29
N ASP A 290 9.14 -0.57 -4.48
CA ASP A 290 9.68 0.49 -3.64
C ASP A 290 10.25 1.66 -4.46
N ILE A 291 10.90 1.39 -5.59
CA ILE A 291 11.35 2.43 -6.53
C ILE A 291 10.15 3.18 -7.12
N TYR A 292 9.09 2.46 -7.48
CA TYR A 292 7.86 3.06 -7.99
C TYR A 292 7.28 4.08 -6.99
N TRP A 293 7.11 3.72 -5.71
CA TRP A 293 6.61 4.67 -4.72
C TRP A 293 7.63 5.74 -4.34
N PHE A 294 8.92 5.43 -4.33
CA PHE A 294 9.96 6.43 -4.11
C PHE A 294 9.91 7.55 -5.16
N SER A 295 9.55 7.22 -6.40
CA SER A 295 9.37 8.22 -7.46
C SER A 295 8.31 9.27 -7.11
N PHE A 296 7.21 8.89 -6.44
CA PHE A 296 6.20 9.84 -5.96
C PHE A 296 6.75 10.76 -4.86
N ILE A 297 7.56 10.22 -3.95
CA ILE A 297 8.21 11.00 -2.89
C ILE A 297 9.15 12.05 -3.51
N VAL A 298 9.95 11.65 -4.51
CA VAL A 298 10.84 12.56 -5.23
C VAL A 298 10.06 13.62 -6.00
N ILE A 299 9.00 13.25 -6.73
CA ILE A 299 8.13 14.19 -7.45
C ILE A 299 7.53 15.20 -6.46
N PHE A 300 7.06 14.74 -5.31
CA PHE A 300 6.53 15.61 -4.26
C PHE A 300 7.56 16.60 -3.73
N LEU A 301 8.77 16.14 -3.40
CA LEU A 301 9.87 16.99 -2.97
C LEU A 301 10.23 18.05 -4.01
N VAL A 302 10.32 17.65 -5.29
CA VAL A 302 10.60 18.59 -6.39
C VAL A 302 9.51 19.67 -6.44
N ARG A 303 8.22 19.30 -6.36
CA ARG A 303 7.10 20.26 -6.37
C ARG A 303 7.11 21.23 -5.18
N ILE A 304 7.55 20.78 -4.00
CA ILE A 304 7.75 21.66 -2.83
C ILE A 304 8.88 22.66 -3.11
N VAL A 305 10.03 22.18 -3.59
CA VAL A 305 11.21 23.02 -3.83
C VAL A 305 10.98 24.01 -4.97
N THR A 306 10.23 23.64 -6.01
CA THR A 306 9.86 24.54 -7.11
C THR A 306 8.73 25.52 -6.75
N GLY A 307 8.17 25.43 -5.54
CA GLY A 307 7.06 26.27 -5.09
C GLY A 307 5.74 25.99 -5.82
N SER A 308 5.65 24.86 -6.53
CA SER A 308 4.45 24.44 -7.26
C SER A 308 3.38 23.86 -6.33
N MET A 309 3.75 23.45 -5.13
CA MET A 309 2.83 23.10 -4.04
C MET A 309 3.21 23.84 -2.76
N LYS A 310 2.21 24.45 -2.11
CA LYS A 310 2.38 25.13 -0.81
C LYS A 310 1.88 24.31 0.37
N GLU A 311 1.07 23.28 0.14
CA GLU A 311 0.48 22.46 1.20
C GLU A 311 0.87 20.99 1.05
N LEU A 312 1.08 20.32 2.19
CA LEU A 312 1.31 18.88 2.24
C LEU A 312 -0.02 18.14 2.03
N GLU A 313 -0.44 18.00 0.78
CA GLU A 313 -1.54 17.11 0.39
C GLU A 313 -1.03 15.91 -0.41
N ASP A 314 -1.74 14.78 -0.33
CA ASP A 314 -1.33 13.53 -0.99
C ASP A 314 -1.58 13.63 -2.50
N ILE A 315 -0.53 13.67 -3.33
CA ILE A 315 -0.62 13.83 -4.80
C ILE A 315 -1.54 12.77 -5.44
N ARG A 316 -1.61 11.58 -4.84
CA ARG A 316 -2.46 10.50 -5.34
C ARG A 316 -3.93 10.90 -5.32
N GLU A 317 -4.34 11.63 -4.28
CA GLU A 317 -5.71 12.13 -4.12
C GLU A 317 -6.01 13.27 -5.12
N GLU A 318 -5.05 14.19 -5.37
CA GLU A 318 -5.22 15.25 -6.39
C GLU A 318 -5.47 14.66 -7.77
N THR A 319 -4.66 13.65 -8.14
CA THR A 319 -4.78 12.96 -9.43
C THR A 319 -6.17 12.31 -9.56
N ASP A 320 -6.67 11.70 -8.49
CA ASP A 320 -7.98 11.05 -8.47
C ASP A 320 -9.13 12.06 -8.61
N GLU A 321 -9.05 13.22 -7.96
CA GLU A 321 -10.02 14.30 -8.11
C GLU A 321 -10.08 14.84 -9.55
N GLU A 322 -8.92 15.02 -10.18
CA GLU A 322 -8.83 15.45 -11.58
C GLU A 322 -9.45 14.42 -12.52
N VAL A 323 -9.15 13.13 -12.33
CA VAL A 323 -9.74 12.03 -13.11
C VAL A 323 -11.26 11.98 -12.95
N LEU A 324 -11.77 12.17 -11.73
CA LEU A 324 -13.21 12.23 -11.44
C LEU A 324 -13.89 13.43 -12.12
N LYS A 325 -13.26 14.61 -12.10
CA LYS A 325 -13.76 15.81 -12.80
C LYS A 325 -13.85 15.53 -14.30
N ILE A 326 -12.80 14.95 -14.91
CA ILE A 326 -12.79 14.59 -16.34
C ILE A 326 -13.89 13.59 -16.68
N LYS A 327 -14.08 12.54 -15.86
CA LYS A 327 -15.16 11.56 -16.07
C LYS A 327 -16.54 12.21 -16.02
N LYS A 328 -16.81 13.03 -15.00
CA LYS A 328 -18.08 13.76 -14.89
C LYS A 328 -18.31 14.70 -16.07
N THR A 329 -17.28 15.41 -16.54
CA THR A 329 -17.38 16.27 -17.72
C THR A 329 -17.72 15.45 -18.97
N LYS A 330 -17.07 14.30 -19.18
CA LYS A 330 -17.38 13.40 -20.31
C LYS A 330 -18.80 12.84 -20.24
N GLU A 331 -19.26 12.45 -19.05
CA GLU A 331 -20.64 11.98 -18.84
C GLU A 331 -21.67 13.10 -19.12
N LEU A 332 -21.39 14.33 -18.68
CA LEU A 332 -22.21 15.51 -18.99
C LEU A 332 -22.25 15.81 -20.50
N GLU A 333 -21.11 15.71 -21.20
CA GLU A 333 -21.04 15.88 -22.66
C GLU A 333 -21.80 14.78 -23.41
N GLU A 334 -21.74 13.52 -22.96
CA GLU A 334 -22.50 12.42 -23.53
C GLU A 334 -24.02 12.55 -23.30
N LEU A 335 -24.43 13.00 -22.11
CA LEU A 335 -25.83 13.29 -21.80
C LEU A 335 -26.38 14.45 -22.65
N GLN A 336 -25.58 15.50 -22.89
CA GLN A 336 -25.96 16.59 -23.78
C GLN A 336 -26.10 16.14 -25.24
N LYS A 337 -25.23 15.24 -25.72
CA LYS A 337 -25.35 14.64 -27.06
C LYS A 337 -26.59 13.76 -27.21
N LYS A 338 -26.98 13.02 -26.17
CA LYS A 338 -28.20 12.20 -26.17
C LYS A 338 -29.48 13.04 -26.06
N GLY A 339 -29.50 14.07 -25.22
CA GLY A 339 -30.63 15.00 -25.10
C GLY A 339 -30.84 15.88 -26.35
N GLY A 340 -29.75 16.20 -27.07
CA GLY A 340 -29.81 16.85 -28.38
C GLY A 340 -30.34 15.96 -29.51
N ALA A 341 -30.17 14.64 -29.40
CA ALA A 341 -30.70 13.69 -30.38
C ALA A 341 -32.22 13.50 -30.24
N GLU A 342 -32.74 13.37 -29.01
CA GLU A 342 -34.19 13.21 -28.77
C GLU A 342 -35.02 14.46 -29.14
N THR A 343 -34.44 15.66 -29.00
CA THR A 343 -35.10 16.91 -29.43
C THR A 343 -35.08 17.10 -30.95
N THR A 344 -34.15 16.47 -31.66
CA THR A 344 -34.10 16.54 -33.13
C THR A 344 -35.03 15.50 -33.77
N GLU A 345 -35.22 14.34 -33.13
CA GLU A 345 -36.06 13.25 -33.65
C GLU A 345 -37.58 13.52 -33.49
N GLN A 346 -38.00 14.26 -32.45
CA GLN A 346 -39.40 14.71 -32.31
C GLN A 346 -39.79 15.85 -33.27
N VAL A 347 -38.84 16.63 -33.79
CA VAL A 347 -39.12 17.73 -34.73
C VAL A 347 -39.22 17.23 -36.18
N CYS A 348 -38.64 16.07 -36.51
CA CYS A 348 -38.64 15.54 -37.89
C CYS A 348 -39.80 14.57 -38.22
N ASN A 349 -40.60 14.12 -37.26
CA ASN A 349 -41.73 13.20 -37.52
C ASN A 349 -43.11 13.89 -37.65
N GLY A 350 -43.15 15.21 -37.84
CA GLY A 350 -44.37 15.99 -37.75
C GLY A 350 -44.81 16.75 -38.99
N VAL A 351 -44.46 16.38 -40.24
CA VAL A 351 -45.03 17.04 -41.44
C VAL A 351 -45.11 16.12 -42.67
N VAL A 352 -46.26 16.21 -43.37
CA VAL A 352 -46.69 15.68 -44.70
C VAL A 352 -47.35 14.29 -44.62
N ASP A 353 -48.64 14.06 -44.96
CA ASP A 353 -49.53 14.61 -46.00
C ASP A 353 -50.99 14.47 -45.51
N GLY A 354 -51.90 15.45 -45.55
CA GLY A 354 -52.60 15.94 -46.73
C GLY A 354 -54.11 15.59 -46.62
N THR A 355 -55.00 16.60 -46.55
CA THR A 355 -56.32 16.72 -47.23
C THR A 355 -57.19 17.80 -46.58
N ILE A 356 -57.68 18.69 -47.44
CA ILE A 356 -58.55 19.85 -47.21
C ILE A 356 -59.93 19.44 -46.63
N LYS A 357 -60.47 20.22 -45.68
CA LYS A 357 -61.87 20.74 -45.71
C LYS A 357 -62.17 21.81 -44.65
N ASN A 358 -62.67 22.92 -45.18
CA ASN A 358 -63.43 24.05 -44.63
C ASN A 358 -63.96 24.00 -43.19
N GLY A 359 -63.95 25.20 -42.58
CA GLY A 359 -65.20 25.81 -42.11
C GLY A 359 -65.18 26.34 -40.68
N ASP A 360 -65.43 27.65 -40.57
CA ASP A 360 -65.94 28.41 -39.42
C ASP A 360 -65.11 28.38 -38.12
N GLY A 361 -64.70 29.50 -37.51
CA GLY A 361 -65.11 30.89 -37.63
C GLY A 361 -65.01 31.51 -36.23
N LEU A 362 -64.40 32.71 -36.15
CA LEU A 362 -64.68 33.80 -35.18
C LEU A 362 -64.57 33.45 -33.66
N LYS A 363 -63.91 34.17 -32.76
CA LYS A 363 -63.52 35.58 -32.57
C LYS A 363 -62.64 35.59 -31.31
N GLN A 364 -61.46 36.22 -31.32
CA GLN A 364 -61.16 37.50 -30.65
C GLN A 364 -61.61 37.66 -29.17
N ARG A 365 -60.65 37.68 -28.21
CA ARG A 365 -60.17 38.86 -27.43
C ARG A 365 -59.52 38.49 -26.07
N HIS A 366 -58.24 38.87 -25.95
CA HIS A 366 -57.50 39.51 -24.83
C HIS A 366 -58.32 40.13 -23.64
N PRO A 367 -57.68 40.53 -22.52
CA PRO A 367 -57.07 39.72 -21.45
C PRO A 367 -57.44 40.30 -20.03
N HIS A 368 -56.63 39.99 -19.01
CA HIS A 368 -56.42 40.67 -17.72
C HIS A 368 -57.10 40.09 -16.45
N PRO A 369 -56.53 40.37 -15.25
CA PRO A 369 -56.35 39.42 -14.15
C PRO A 369 -57.30 39.78 -12.99
N ASP A 370 -57.15 39.21 -11.80
CA ASP A 370 -57.48 39.97 -10.59
C ASP A 370 -56.79 39.42 -9.33
N GLU A 371 -56.50 40.38 -8.46
CA GLU A 371 -55.84 40.30 -7.16
C GLU A 371 -56.76 39.86 -6.01
N ASN A 372 -56.11 39.52 -4.89
CA ASN A 372 -56.44 39.85 -3.49
C ASN A 372 -57.76 39.40 -2.83
N GLY A 373 -57.61 39.00 -1.55
CA GLY A 373 -58.60 39.34 -0.52
C GLY A 373 -58.86 38.26 0.53
N LYS A 374 -58.71 38.63 1.81
CA LYS A 374 -59.00 37.87 3.02
C LYS A 374 -60.52 37.75 3.28
N ASP A 375 -60.95 36.74 4.05
CA ASP A 375 -61.52 36.87 5.41
C ASP A 375 -62.42 35.68 5.86
N SER A 376 -62.30 35.37 7.17
CA SER A 376 -63.29 34.84 8.13
C SER A 376 -64.12 33.57 7.86
N HIS A 377 -63.93 32.52 8.68
CA HIS A 377 -64.79 32.25 9.86
C HIS A 377 -64.19 31.20 10.80
#